data_AF-A0A833E8G5-F1
#
_entry.id   AF-A0A833E8G5-F1
#
_cell.length_a   1.000
_cell.length_b   1.000
_cell.length_c   1.000
_cell.angle_alpha   90.00
_cell.angle_beta   90.00
_cell.angle_gamma   90.00
#
_symmetry.space_group_name_H-M   'P 1'
#
loop_
_entity.id
_entity.type
_entity.pdbx_description
1 polymer ?
#
loop_
_entity_poly.entity_id
_entity_poly.type
_entity_poly.pdbx_seq_one_letter_code
_entity_poly.pdbx_strand_id
1 'polypeptide(L)' 'EKPSPLARAAFEMTTQNLFAAAARGEVDKLLGVTETVIVGGVVRVGTGMVEVRMNPSRIAKAMAQSPEAGQRGEA' A
#
# COMPACT_ATOMS: atom_id res chain seq x y z
N GLU A 1 -16.46 19.26 -4.99
CA GLU A 1 -15.82 19.01 -3.69
C GLU A 1 -15.21 17.62 -3.65
N LYS A 2 -14.17 17.40 -2.84
CA LYS A 2 -13.63 16.05 -2.60
C LYS A 2 -14.66 15.24 -1.81
N PRO A 3 -14.96 13.99 -2.20
CA PRO A 3 -15.97 13.17 -1.52
C PRO A 3 -15.48 12.62 -0.17
N SER A 4 -14.15 12.53 0.04
CA SER A 4 -13.57 12.01 1.26
C SER A 4 -13.56 13.08 2.37
N PRO A 5 -14.13 12.82 3.56
CA PRO A 5 -14.04 13.73 4.70
C PRO A 5 -12.59 13.96 5.14
N LEU A 6 -11.73 12.94 5.07
CA LEU A 6 -10.31 13.09 5.38
C LEU A 6 -9.59 13.97 4.35
N ALA A 7 -9.88 13.80 3.06
CA ALA A 7 -9.27 14.58 1.99
C ALA A 7 -9.75 16.05 1.97
N ARG A 8 -10.96 16.33 2.48
CA ARG A 8 -11.44 17.71 2.75
C ARG A 8 -10.72 18.31 3.96
N ALA A 9 -10.60 17.56 5.06
CA ALA A 9 -9.95 18.04 6.28
C ALA A 9 -8.42 18.23 6.13
N ALA A 10 -7.81 17.60 5.13
CA ALA A 10 -6.37 17.64 4.86
C ALA A 10 -5.83 19.00 4.39
N PHE A 11 -6.68 19.94 3.99
CA PHE A 11 -6.25 21.30 3.63
C PHE A 11 -7.23 22.33 4.20
N GLU A 12 -6.77 23.01 5.26
CA GLU A 12 -7.51 24.04 6.00
C GLU A 12 -8.86 23.58 6.60
N MET A 13 -9.41 24.36 7.53
CA MET A 13 -10.68 24.09 8.21
C MET A 13 -10.81 22.65 8.77
N THR A 14 -9.69 22.02 9.17
CA THR A 14 -9.60 20.60 9.51
C THR A 14 -10.66 20.16 10.54
N THR A 15 -10.72 20.85 11.68
CA THR A 15 -11.65 20.50 12.76
C THR A 15 -13.11 20.67 12.35
N GLN A 16 -13.43 21.72 11.60
CA GLN A 16 -14.80 22.02 11.16
C GLN A 16 -15.28 20.96 10.16
N ASN A 17 -14.41 20.58 9.22
CA ASN A 17 -14.70 19.53 8.24
C ASN A 17 -14.92 18.17 8.91
N LEU A 18 -14.10 17.81 9.91
CA LEU A 18 -14.27 16.57 10.66
C LEU A 18 -15.54 16.57 11.51
N PHE A 19 -15.84 17.66 12.21
CA PHE A 19 -17.07 17.78 13.00
C PHE A 19 -18.32 17.64 12.14
N ALA A 20 -18.36 18.33 11.00
CA ALA A 20 -19.49 18.29 10.09
C ALA A 20 -19.68 16.89 9.48
N ALA A 21 -18.58 16.21 9.12
CA ALA A 21 -18.62 14.84 8.60
C ALA A 21 -19.10 13.85 9.67
N ALA A 22 -18.63 13.98 10.91
CA ALA A 22 -19.05 13.14 12.04
C ALA A 22 -20.54 13.33 12.36
N ALA A 23 -21.03 14.59 12.38
CA ALA A 23 -22.44 14.90 12.62
C ALA A 23 -23.37 14.31 11.55
N ARG A 24 -22.90 14.19 10.30
CA ARG A 24 -23.63 13.55 9.19
C ARG A 24 -23.43 12.04 9.10
N GLY A 25 -22.56 11.45 9.92
CA GLY A 25 -22.22 10.03 9.87
C GLY A 25 -21.53 9.62 8.55
N GLU A 26 -20.74 10.52 7.96
CA GLU A 26 -20.06 10.24 6.69
C GLU A 26 -18.98 9.15 6.87
N VAL A 27 -18.91 8.23 5.91
CA VAL A 27 -17.93 7.14 5.90
C VAL A 27 -16.93 7.36 4.77
N ASP A 28 -15.65 7.39 5.12
CA ASP A 28 -14.56 7.46 4.15
C ASP A 28 -14.20 6.05 3.63
N LYS A 29 -14.23 5.87 2.32
CA LYS A 29 -13.89 4.60 1.66
C LYS A 29 -12.41 4.45 1.31
N LEU A 30 -11.58 5.46 1.62
CA LEU A 30 -10.13 5.40 1.42
C LEU A 30 -9.71 5.14 -0.05
N LEU A 31 -10.43 5.74 -0.99
CA LEU A 31 -10.24 5.47 -2.43
C LEU A 31 -9.18 6.38 -3.08
N GLY A 32 -8.97 7.57 -2.52
CA GLY A 32 -8.02 8.55 -2.99
C GLY A 32 -6.67 8.47 -2.27
N VAL A 33 -5.72 9.21 -2.84
CA VAL A 33 -4.33 9.24 -2.38
C VAL A 33 -4.21 9.85 -0.99
N THR A 34 -4.85 11.00 -0.77
CA THR A 34 -4.70 11.79 0.47
C THR A 34 -5.14 10.99 1.69
N GLU A 35 -6.33 10.42 1.64
CA GLU A 35 -6.89 9.62 2.72
C GLU A 35 -6.13 8.30 2.92
N THR A 36 -5.64 7.66 1.86
CA THR A 36 -4.77 6.48 1.96
C THR A 36 -3.45 6.79 2.67
N VAL A 37 -2.85 7.95 2.38
CA VAL A 37 -1.63 8.42 3.07
C VAL A 37 -1.90 8.66 4.55
N ILE A 38 -3.02 9.31 4.90
CA ILE A 38 -3.37 9.62 6.30
C ILE A 38 -3.47 8.37 7.15
N VAL A 39 -4.03 7.27 6.62
CA VAL A 39 -4.16 5.99 7.34
C VAL A 39 -2.89 5.12 7.28
N GLY A 40 -1.83 5.58 6.61
CA GLY A 40 -0.59 4.81 6.43
C GLY A 40 -0.70 3.63 5.47
N GLY A 41 -1.67 3.65 4.56
CA GLY A 41 -1.85 2.60 3.55
C GLY A 41 -0.87 2.71 2.38
N VAL A 42 -0.78 1.65 1.56
CA VAL A 42 -0.03 1.68 0.31
C VAL A 42 -0.83 2.46 -0.74
N VAL A 43 -0.28 3.60 -1.18
CA VAL A 43 -0.89 4.43 -2.22
C VAL A 43 -0.75 3.74 -3.57
N ARG A 44 -1.86 3.63 -4.31
CA ARG A 44 -1.90 3.03 -5.66
C ARG A 44 -1.35 3.97 -6.75
N VAL A 45 -0.13 4.46 -6.56
CA VAL A 45 0.60 5.30 -7.52
C VAL A 45 2.04 4.77 -7.63
N GLY A 46 2.58 4.73 -8.85
CA GLY A 46 3.94 4.25 -9.09
C GLY A 46 4.11 2.79 -8.66
N THR A 47 5.06 2.53 -7.74
CA THR A 47 5.34 1.17 -7.24
C THR A 47 4.15 0.54 -6.51
N GLY A 48 3.25 1.34 -5.94
CA GLY A 48 2.04 0.83 -5.29
C GLY A 48 0.93 0.44 -6.26
N MET A 49 1.11 0.60 -7.57
CA MET A 49 0.17 0.09 -8.58
C MET A 49 0.34 -1.41 -8.86
N VAL A 50 1.46 -2.00 -8.45
CA VAL A 50 1.77 -3.41 -8.70
C VAL A 50 1.84 -4.17 -7.38
N GLU A 51 1.38 -5.42 -7.41
CA GLU A 51 1.54 -6.34 -6.29
C GLU A 51 2.58 -7.40 -6.64
N VAL A 52 3.62 -7.50 -5.84
CA VAL A 52 4.67 -8.49 -6.03
C VAL A 52 4.20 -9.81 -5.42
N ARG A 53 4.12 -10.84 -6.26
CA ARG A 53 3.75 -12.19 -5.85
C ARG A 53 4.89 -13.15 -6.16
N MET A 54 5.10 -14.11 -5.26
CA MET A 54 6.10 -15.16 -5.41
C MET A 54 5.47 -16.36 -6.15
N ASN A 55 6.17 -16.94 -7.13
CA ASN A 55 5.74 -18.16 -7.82
C ASN A 55 6.61 -19.36 -7.37
N PRO A 56 6.13 -20.22 -6.46
CA PRO A 56 6.92 -21.30 -5.86
C PRO A 56 7.49 -22.27 -6.89
N SER A 57 6.75 -22.59 -7.94
CA SER A 57 7.17 -23.53 -8.99
C SER A 57 8.38 -23.01 -9.78
N ARG A 58 8.45 -21.70 -10.02
CA ARG A 58 9.62 -21.08 -10.66
C ARG A 58 10.83 -21.07 -9.74
N ILE A 59 10.63 -20.92 -8.44
CA ILE A 59 11.71 -20.94 -7.45
C ILE A 59 12.28 -22.35 -7.30
N ALA A 60 11.44 -23.37 -7.15
CA ALA A 60 11.88 -24.76 -7.08
C ALA A 60 12.69 -25.16 -8.31
N LYS A 61 12.23 -24.73 -9.50
CA LYS A 61 12.96 -24.95 -10.75
C LYS A 61 14.30 -24.22 -10.79
N ALA A 62 14.36 -22.96 -10.33
CA ALA A 62 15.61 -22.20 -10.29
C ALA A 62 16.63 -22.78 -9.28
N MET A 63 16.16 -23.25 -8.11
CA MET A 63 17.01 -23.88 -7.10
C MET A 63 17.56 -25.24 -7.55
N ALA A 64 16.75 -26.06 -8.23
CA ALA A 64 17.19 -27.33 -8.79
C ALA A 64 18.19 -27.19 -9.96
N GLN A 65 18.31 -25.99 -10.53
CA GLN A 65 19.15 -25.70 -11.69
C GLN A 65 20.50 -25.05 -11.34
N SER A 66 20.83 -24.86 -10.05
CA SER A 66 22.12 -24.29 -9.62
C SER A 66 23.10 -25.41 -9.20
N PRO A 67 24.16 -25.74 -9.99
CA PRO A 67 25.06 -26.86 -9.70
C PRO A 67 26.22 -26.55 -8.74
N GLU A 68 26.33 -25.37 -8.14
CA GLU A 68 27.54 -24.97 -7.41
C GLU A 68 27.28 -24.51 -5.97
N ALA A 69 27.21 -25.49 -5.07
CA ALA A 69 27.46 -25.30 -3.62
C ALA A 69 28.22 -26.51 -3.03
N GLY A 70 29.08 -27.15 -3.83
CA GLY A 70 29.80 -28.38 -3.45
C GLY A 70 31.33 -28.31 -3.48
N GLN A 71 31.95 -27.17 -3.82
CA GLN A 71 33.41 -27.04 -3.91
C GLN A 71 33.89 -25.74 -3.25
N ARG A 72 33.84 -25.69 -1.92
CA ARG A 72 34.67 -24.79 -1.12
C ARG A 72 34.78 -25.38 0.28
N GLY A 73 35.67 -26.36 0.43
CA GLY A 73 35.85 -27.04 1.70
C GLY A 73 36.86 -28.18 1.73
N GLU A 74 37.87 -28.20 0.85
CA GLU A 74 39.06 -29.06 1.03
C GLU A 74 40.29 -28.33 0.48
N ALA A 75 40.99 -27.61 1.37
CA ALA A 75 42.42 -27.28 1.30
C ALA A 75 42.85 -26.72 2.66
#